data_AF-B5CQ14-F1
#
_entry.id   AF-B5CQ14-F1
#
_cell.length_a   1.000
_cell.length_b   1.000
_cell.length_c   1.000
_cell.angle_alpha   90.00
_cell.angle_beta   90.00
_cell.angle_gamma   90.00
#
_symmetry.space_group_name_H-M   'P 1'
#
loop_
_entity.id
_entity.type
_entity.pdbx_description
1 polymer ?
#
loop_
_entity_poly.entity_id
_entity_poly.type
_entity_poly.pdbx_seq_one_letter_code
_entity_poly.pdbx_strand_id
1 'polypeptide(L)'
;MGVLLSGISYRKSRRQAYFLLLCFYGCFALGVLYWTLYLLLFDTTPRVFYVSEFGWVASVIFLHILQATLSTPEERTFRCRRAWLAPAFGVPLLAFYCTYGDILSNLIWCGMMIELSYCAIRGLSYADTQTGAMRNMRWFHIGMLCFVYAEYLLWTAGCFWPDTSPASPTFWCDLLLTFAILGLLPATRRAVEA
;
A
#
# COMPACT_ATOMS: atom_id res chain seq x y z
N MET A 1 -15.29 3.63 -4.36
CA MET A 1 -14.87 4.38 -5.57
C MET A 1 -13.76 3.68 -6.36
N GLY A 2 -12.61 3.35 -5.74
CA GLY A 2 -11.48 2.68 -6.42
C GLY A 2 -11.89 1.44 -7.25
N VAL A 3 -12.63 0.51 -6.64
CA VAL A 3 -13.19 -0.70 -7.29
C VAL A 3 -13.96 -0.40 -8.58
N LEU A 4 -14.82 0.62 -8.57
CA LEU A 4 -15.64 0.96 -9.73
C LEU A 4 -14.77 1.51 -10.88
N LEU A 5 -13.86 2.42 -10.56
CA LEU A 5 -13.01 3.07 -11.55
C LEU A 5 -11.96 2.13 -12.15
N SER A 6 -11.35 1.26 -11.33
CA SER A 6 -10.44 0.21 -11.80
C SER A 6 -11.19 -0.82 -12.64
N GLY A 7 -12.41 -1.22 -12.23
CA GLY A 7 -13.26 -2.12 -13.00
C GLY A 7 -13.66 -1.57 -14.37
N ILE A 8 -14.04 -0.28 -14.46
CA ILE A 8 -14.30 0.38 -15.74
C ILE A 8 -13.03 0.40 -16.61
N SER A 9 -11.88 0.72 -16.02
CA SER A 9 -10.59 0.78 -16.73
C SER A 9 -10.18 -0.60 -17.27
N TYR A 10 -10.42 -1.66 -16.49
CA TYR A 10 -10.20 -3.05 -16.90
C TYR A 10 -11.15 -3.45 -18.03
N ARG A 11 -12.46 -3.15 -17.93
CA ARG A 11 -13.43 -3.45 -18.99
C ARG A 11 -13.07 -2.79 -20.33
N LYS A 12 -12.56 -1.55 -20.30
CA LYS A 12 -12.20 -0.79 -21.50
C LYS A 12 -10.91 -1.28 -22.15
N SER A 13 -9.87 -1.55 -21.37
CA SER A 13 -8.53 -1.83 -21.91
C SER A 13 -8.12 -3.29 -21.88
N ARG A 14 -8.79 -4.12 -21.06
CA ARG A 14 -8.46 -5.53 -20.78
C ARG A 14 -7.03 -5.80 -20.31
N ARG A 15 -6.31 -4.76 -19.84
CA ARG A 15 -4.93 -4.92 -19.35
C ARG A 15 -4.91 -5.53 -17.94
N GLN A 16 -4.00 -6.48 -17.72
CA GLN A 16 -3.81 -7.17 -16.43
C GLN A 16 -3.57 -6.20 -15.26
N ALA A 17 -2.85 -5.09 -15.49
CA ALA A 17 -2.58 -4.09 -14.45
C ALA A 17 -3.85 -3.53 -13.81
N TYR A 18 -4.90 -3.26 -14.60
CA TYR A 18 -6.17 -2.75 -14.05
C TYR A 18 -6.98 -3.82 -13.33
N PHE A 19 -6.81 -5.10 -13.71
CA PHE A 19 -7.39 -6.21 -12.97
C PHE A 19 -6.73 -6.38 -11.60
N LEU A 20 -5.39 -6.34 -11.53
CA LEU A 20 -4.67 -6.40 -10.26
C LEU A 20 -5.00 -5.21 -9.35
N LEU A 21 -5.11 -4.00 -9.93
CA LEU A 21 -5.56 -2.82 -9.19
C LEU A 21 -7.01 -2.94 -8.69
N LEU A 22 -7.89 -3.57 -9.46
CA LEU A 22 -9.25 -3.91 -9.01
C LEU A 22 -9.23 -4.89 -7.84
N CYS A 23 -8.40 -5.93 -7.90
CA CYS A 23 -8.23 -6.89 -6.81
C CYS A 23 -7.69 -6.21 -5.55
N PHE A 24 -6.69 -5.33 -5.67
CA PHE A 24 -6.19 -4.51 -4.56
C PHE A 24 -7.33 -3.72 -3.90
N TYR A 25 -8.06 -2.88 -4.65
CA TYR A 25 -9.15 -2.09 -4.07
C TYR A 25 -10.28 -2.95 -3.52
N GLY A 26 -10.58 -4.09 -4.16
CA GLY A 26 -11.63 -5.01 -3.73
C GLY A 26 -11.30 -5.65 -2.39
N CYS A 27 -10.12 -6.25 -2.27
CA CYS A 27 -9.65 -6.87 -1.04
C CYS A 27 -9.50 -5.85 0.10
N PHE A 28 -8.94 -4.67 -0.19
CA PHE A 28 -8.82 -3.60 0.81
C PHE A 28 -10.20 -3.13 1.29
N ALA A 29 -11.13 -2.88 0.37
CA ALA A 29 -12.48 -2.44 0.72
C ALA A 29 -13.26 -3.51 1.50
N LEU A 30 -13.08 -4.80 1.20
CA LEU A 30 -13.69 -5.89 1.96
C LEU A 30 -13.14 -5.96 3.40
N GLY A 31 -11.82 -5.79 3.56
CA GLY A 31 -11.20 -5.73 4.88
C GLY A 31 -11.75 -4.57 5.72
N VAL A 32 -11.82 -3.37 5.14
CA VAL A 32 -12.39 -2.18 5.80
C VAL A 32 -13.88 -2.36 6.09
N LEU A 33 -14.66 -2.89 5.13
CA LEU A 33 -16.10 -3.10 5.31
C LEU A 33 -16.39 -4.04 6.49
N TYR A 34 -15.67 -5.17 6.57
CA TYR A 34 -15.79 -6.10 7.69
C TYR A 34 -15.50 -5.41 9.02
N TRP A 35 -14.37 -4.68 9.08
CA TRP A 35 -13.96 -3.95 10.28
C TRP A 35 -15.01 -2.93 10.73
N THR A 36 -15.47 -2.08 9.81
CA THR A 36 -16.48 -1.04 10.10
C THR A 36 -17.82 -1.64 10.53
N LEU A 37 -18.28 -2.70 9.86
CA LEU A 37 -19.52 -3.38 10.25
C LEU A 37 -19.39 -4.01 11.63
N TYR A 38 -18.24 -4.61 11.95
CA TYR A 38 -18.01 -5.20 13.26
C TYR A 38 -18.08 -4.15 14.37
N LEU A 39 -17.38 -3.02 14.19
CA LEU A 39 -17.42 -1.90 15.12
C LEU A 39 -18.85 -1.37 15.31
N LEU A 40 -19.59 -1.16 14.21
CA LEU A 40 -20.96 -0.66 14.27
C LEU A 40 -21.91 -1.62 15.01
N LEU A 41 -21.75 -2.92 14.79
CA LEU A 41 -22.68 -3.93 15.31
C LEU A 41 -22.38 -4.35 16.75
N PHE A 42 -21.11 -4.33 17.15
CA PHE A 42 -20.67 -4.91 18.43
C PHE A 42 -19.98 -3.92 19.36
N ASP A 43 -19.79 -2.66 18.94
CA ASP A 43 -19.13 -1.56 19.69
C ASP A 43 -17.83 -1.98 20.39
N THR A 44 -17.18 -3.00 19.83
CA THR A 44 -15.97 -3.61 20.33
C THR A 44 -15.04 -3.83 19.16
N THR A 45 -13.74 -3.64 19.37
CA THR A 45 -12.75 -4.05 18.38
C THR A 45 -12.82 -5.56 18.23
N PRO A 46 -12.85 -6.11 17.00
CA PRO A 46 -12.93 -7.55 16.79
C PRO A 46 -11.81 -8.26 17.53
N ARG A 47 -12.19 -9.06 18.54
CA ARG A 47 -11.25 -9.92 19.31
C ARG A 47 -10.78 -11.14 18.52
N VAL A 48 -11.17 -11.23 17.25
CA VAL A 48 -10.79 -12.29 16.33
C VAL A 48 -10.06 -11.65 15.16
N PHE A 49 -8.75 -11.54 15.34
CA PHE A 49 -7.78 -11.54 14.24
C PHE A 49 -8.15 -12.68 13.29
N TYR A 50 -8.43 -12.38 12.02
CA TYR A 50 -8.14 -13.22 10.83
C TYR A 50 -8.82 -12.62 9.59
N VAL A 51 -10.12 -12.33 9.59
CA VAL A 51 -10.86 -12.08 8.32
C VAL A 51 -10.52 -10.73 7.66
N SER A 52 -10.51 -9.62 8.40
CA SER A 52 -10.12 -8.31 7.84
C SER A 52 -8.64 -8.26 7.44
N GLU A 53 -7.79 -8.82 8.30
CA GLU A 53 -6.34 -8.92 8.08
C GLU A 53 -6.02 -9.69 6.81
N PHE A 54 -6.70 -10.83 6.55
CA PHE A 54 -6.54 -11.54 5.28
C PHE A 54 -6.95 -10.68 4.08
N GLY A 55 -8.00 -9.87 4.20
CA GLY A 55 -8.40 -8.92 3.16
C GLY A 55 -7.32 -7.87 2.88
N TRP A 56 -6.77 -7.28 3.93
CA TRP A 56 -5.72 -6.28 3.81
C TRP A 56 -4.40 -6.87 3.30
N VAL A 57 -3.97 -8.01 3.83
CA VAL A 57 -2.77 -8.74 3.38
C VAL A 57 -2.91 -9.14 1.91
N ALA A 58 -4.06 -9.69 1.51
CA ALA A 58 -4.32 -10.03 0.11
C ALA A 58 -4.27 -8.80 -0.80
N SER A 59 -4.77 -7.64 -0.33
CA SER A 59 -4.69 -6.40 -1.10
C SER A 59 -3.24 -6.01 -1.39
N VAL A 60 -2.37 -6.05 -0.37
CA VAL A 60 -0.95 -5.69 -0.49
C VAL A 60 -0.21 -6.69 -1.39
N ILE A 61 -0.58 -7.98 -1.37
CA ILE A 61 -0.08 -8.97 -2.33
C ILE A 61 -0.44 -8.59 -3.76
N PHE A 62 -1.71 -8.26 -4.04
CA PHE A 62 -2.11 -7.82 -5.39
C PHE A 62 -1.39 -6.55 -5.82
N LEU A 63 -1.13 -5.63 -4.88
CA LEU A 63 -0.38 -4.41 -5.13
C LEU A 63 1.10 -4.71 -5.45
N HIS A 64 1.72 -5.66 -4.75
CA HIS A 64 3.08 -6.10 -5.04
C HIS A 64 3.17 -6.79 -6.41
N ILE A 65 2.20 -7.65 -6.75
CA ILE A 65 2.14 -8.27 -8.08
C ILE A 65 1.92 -7.20 -9.16
N LEU A 66 1.09 -6.19 -8.90
CA LEU A 66 0.90 -5.05 -9.80
C LEU A 66 2.22 -4.31 -10.02
N GLN A 67 2.95 -4.01 -8.95
CA GLN A 67 4.27 -3.39 -9.04
C GLN A 67 5.23 -4.22 -9.89
N ALA A 68 5.31 -5.54 -9.65
CA ALA A 68 6.13 -6.44 -10.45
C ALA A 68 5.69 -6.57 -11.92
N THR A 69 4.38 -6.45 -12.19
CA THR A 69 3.80 -6.50 -13.55
C THR A 69 4.12 -5.24 -14.34
N LEU A 70 4.18 -4.08 -13.69
CA LEU A 70 4.51 -2.80 -14.33
C LEU A 70 6.02 -2.60 -14.50
N SER A 71 6.84 -3.15 -13.59
CA SER A 71 8.30 -3.01 -13.66
C SER A 71 8.93 -3.80 -14.81
N THR A 72 9.86 -3.17 -15.54
CA THR A 72 10.61 -3.84 -16.61
C THR A 72 11.66 -4.82 -16.06
N PRO A 73 12.18 -5.76 -16.87
CA PRO A 73 13.29 -6.64 -16.44
C PRO A 73 14.56 -5.86 -16.03
N GLU A 74 14.86 -4.76 -16.71
CA GLU A 74 16.00 -3.88 -16.43
C GLU A 74 15.82 -3.19 -15.08
N GLU A 75 14.61 -2.68 -14.80
CA GLU A 75 14.27 -2.07 -13.52
C GLU A 75 14.45 -3.07 -12.35
N ARG A 76 14.02 -4.32 -12.54
CA ARG A 76 14.10 -5.37 -11.52
C ARG A 76 15.55 -5.78 -11.20
N THR A 77 16.44 -5.72 -12.18
CA THR A 77 17.87 -6.04 -12.01
C THR A 77 18.72 -4.83 -11.65
N PHE A 78 18.13 -3.63 -11.67
CA PHE A 78 18.82 -2.37 -11.37
C PHE A 78 19.38 -2.36 -9.94
N ARG A 79 20.70 -2.20 -9.82
CA ARG A 79 21.39 -2.12 -8.52
C ARG A 79 21.23 -0.72 -7.94
N CYS A 80 20.35 -0.59 -6.95
CA CYS A 80 20.11 0.68 -6.25
C CYS A 80 20.53 0.61 -4.79
N ARG A 81 21.63 1.31 -4.42
CA ARG A 81 22.04 1.44 -3.02
C ARG A 81 20.97 2.14 -2.17
N ARG A 82 20.21 3.08 -2.75
CA ARG A 82 19.15 3.81 -2.05
C ARG A 82 17.99 2.90 -1.64
N ALA A 83 17.76 1.78 -2.33
CA ALA A 83 16.69 0.84 -1.96
C ALA A 83 16.88 0.26 -0.55
N TRP A 84 18.13 0.17 -0.06
CA TRP A 84 18.44 -0.23 1.32
C TRP A 84 17.91 0.71 2.40
N LEU A 85 17.45 1.91 2.04
CA LEU A 85 16.72 2.76 2.98
C LEU A 85 15.44 2.07 3.47
N ALA A 86 14.77 1.27 2.63
CA ALA A 86 13.55 0.56 3.01
C ALA A 86 13.75 -0.36 4.23
N PRO A 87 14.69 -1.34 4.22
CA PRO A 87 14.94 -2.13 5.42
C PRO A 87 15.60 -1.32 6.54
N ALA A 88 16.44 -0.31 6.23
CA ALA A 88 17.09 0.52 7.25
C ALA A 88 16.09 1.27 8.15
N PHE A 89 14.95 1.72 7.61
CA PHE A 89 13.87 2.32 8.39
C PHE A 89 12.81 1.31 8.83
N GLY A 90 12.47 0.34 7.97
CA GLY A 90 11.40 -0.61 8.25
C GLY A 90 11.74 -1.64 9.34
N VAL A 91 13.00 -2.07 9.47
CA VAL A 91 13.41 -3.02 10.52
C VAL A 91 13.32 -2.41 11.92
N PRO A 92 13.83 -1.18 12.17
CA PRO A 92 13.57 -0.50 13.44
C PRO A 92 12.09 -0.30 13.75
N LEU A 93 11.28 0.08 12.76
CA LEU A 93 9.83 0.22 12.93
C LEU A 93 9.15 -1.12 13.28
N LEU A 94 9.55 -2.22 12.62
CA LEU A 94 9.10 -3.56 12.96
C LEU A 94 9.44 -3.90 14.42
N ALA A 95 10.68 -3.67 14.85
CA ALA A 95 11.09 -3.92 16.23
C ALA A 95 10.24 -3.11 17.22
N PHE A 96 9.93 -1.86 16.88
CA PHE A 96 9.04 -1.00 17.66
C PHE A 96 7.60 -1.54 17.70
N TYR A 97 6.97 -1.89 16.58
CA TYR A 97 5.58 -2.36 16.59
C TYR A 97 5.41 -3.71 17.30
N CYS A 98 6.43 -4.57 17.26
CA CYS A 98 6.46 -5.81 18.03
C CYS A 98 6.38 -5.59 19.55
N THR A 99 6.63 -4.38 20.08
CA THR A 99 6.44 -4.10 21.52
C THR A 99 4.99 -3.76 21.88
N TYR A 100 4.14 -3.45 20.90
CA TYR A 100 2.75 -3.02 21.11
C TYR A 100 1.70 -4.07 20.72
N GLY A 101 1.99 -4.93 19.74
CA GLY A 101 1.00 -5.83 19.15
C GLY A 101 1.49 -7.24 18.89
N ASP A 102 0.67 -8.01 18.17
CA ASP A 102 1.00 -9.39 17.79
C ASP A 102 2.25 -9.44 16.90
N ILE A 103 3.20 -10.30 17.26
CA ILE A 103 4.50 -10.37 16.58
C ILE A 103 4.34 -10.86 15.14
N LEU A 104 3.47 -11.85 14.89
CA LEU A 104 3.32 -12.46 13.58
C LEU A 104 2.71 -11.47 12.58
N SER A 105 1.62 -10.80 12.97
CA SER A 105 0.96 -9.81 12.13
C SER A 105 1.86 -8.62 11.83
N ASN A 106 2.58 -8.12 12.83
CA ASN A 106 3.55 -7.04 12.62
C ASN A 106 4.70 -7.44 11.69
N LEU A 107 5.21 -8.67 11.83
CA LEU A 107 6.26 -9.22 10.96
C LEU A 107 5.79 -9.30 9.50
N ILE A 108 4.58 -9.81 9.27
CA ILE A 108 4.00 -9.92 7.93
C ILE A 108 3.77 -8.52 7.34
N TRP A 109 3.09 -7.64 8.07
CA TRP A 109 2.71 -6.32 7.57
C TRP A 109 3.94 -5.46 7.27
N CYS A 110 4.87 -5.34 8.23
CA CYS A 110 6.09 -4.57 8.03
C CYS A 110 6.99 -5.19 6.96
N GLY A 111 7.08 -6.52 6.90
CA GLY A 111 7.83 -7.22 5.85
C GLY A 111 7.31 -6.84 4.46
N MET A 112 5.99 -6.86 4.25
CA MET A 112 5.39 -6.41 2.99
C MET A 112 5.67 -4.94 2.69
N MET A 113 5.58 -4.05 3.68
CA MET A 113 5.86 -2.62 3.52
C MET A 113 7.33 -2.36 3.15
N ILE A 114 8.26 -3.11 3.73
CA ILE A 114 9.70 -3.06 3.38
C ILE A 114 9.90 -3.48 1.93
N GLU A 115 9.32 -4.62 1.52
CA GLU A 115 9.45 -5.13 0.15
C GLU A 115 8.88 -4.16 -0.90
N LEU A 116 7.68 -3.63 -0.64
CA LEU A 116 7.06 -2.62 -1.51
C LEU A 116 7.92 -1.36 -1.62
N SER A 117 8.45 -0.88 -0.49
CA SER A 117 9.31 0.30 -0.44
C SER A 117 10.63 0.07 -1.16
N TYR A 118 11.25 -1.10 -0.96
CA TYR A 118 12.52 -1.45 -1.60
C TYR A 118 12.36 -1.44 -3.12
N CYS A 119 11.30 -2.10 -3.62
CA CYS A 119 10.98 -2.13 -5.03
C CYS A 119 10.61 -0.75 -5.58
N ALA A 120 9.88 0.08 -4.82
CA ALA A 120 9.50 1.42 -5.25
C ALA A 120 10.68 2.39 -5.28
N ILE A 121 11.59 2.36 -4.30
CA ILE A 121 12.80 3.21 -4.30
C ILE A 121 13.74 2.82 -5.44
N ARG A 122 13.91 1.51 -5.69
CA ARG A 122 14.67 1.01 -6.83
C ARG A 122 14.05 1.49 -8.14
N GLY A 123 12.75 1.27 -8.33
CA GLY A 123 12.03 1.65 -9.53
C GLY A 123 12.02 3.17 -9.76
N LEU A 124 11.87 3.96 -8.69
CA LEU A 124 11.97 5.42 -8.76
C LEU A 124 13.36 5.87 -9.22
N SER A 125 14.41 5.28 -8.63
CA SER A 125 15.80 5.59 -9.00
C SER A 125 16.12 5.20 -10.44
N TYR A 126 15.51 4.12 -10.94
CA TYR A 126 15.62 3.71 -12.33
C TYR A 126 14.82 4.64 -13.26
N ALA A 127 13.57 4.97 -12.92
CA ALA A 127 12.73 5.86 -13.72
C ALA A 127 13.33 7.27 -13.86
N ASP A 128 14.10 7.73 -12.87
CA ASP A 128 14.82 9.01 -12.93
C ASP A 128 15.95 9.05 -13.97
N THR A 129 16.48 7.89 -14.38
CA THR A 129 17.46 7.81 -15.48
C THR A 129 16.81 7.74 -16.86
N GLN A 130 15.48 7.53 -16.92
CA GLN A 130 14.73 7.40 -18.16
C GLN A 130 14.24 8.75 -18.69
N THR A 131 13.92 8.78 -19.99
CA THR A 131 13.34 9.94 -20.69
C THR A 131 12.02 9.57 -21.36
N GLY A 132 11.18 10.57 -21.66
CA GLY A 132 9.92 10.35 -22.37
C GLY A 132 8.88 9.60 -21.53
N ALA A 133 8.09 8.74 -22.18
CA ALA A 133 6.98 8.03 -21.55
C ALA A 133 7.44 7.13 -20.38
N MET A 134 8.59 6.47 -20.50
CA MET A 134 9.16 5.61 -19.45
C MET A 134 9.42 6.34 -18.12
N ARG A 135 9.68 7.65 -18.15
CA ARG A 135 9.86 8.45 -16.93
C ARG A 135 8.56 8.58 -16.12
N ASN A 136 7.38 8.38 -16.74
CA ASN A 136 6.09 8.46 -16.06
C ASN A 136 5.90 7.37 -15.00
N MET A 137 6.65 6.26 -15.08
CA MET A 137 6.69 5.21 -14.06
C MET A 137 7.02 5.73 -12.66
N ARG A 138 7.79 6.84 -12.57
CA ARG A 138 8.09 7.50 -11.28
C ARG A 138 6.84 7.83 -10.48
N TRP A 139 5.74 8.20 -11.13
CA TRP A 139 4.50 8.57 -10.43
C TRP A 139 3.87 7.37 -9.72
N PHE A 140 3.98 6.19 -10.34
CA PHE A 140 3.55 4.95 -9.70
C PHE A 140 4.43 4.60 -8.50
N HIS A 141 5.76 4.68 -8.64
CA HIS A 141 6.67 4.44 -7.51
C HIS A 141 6.51 5.46 -6.37
N ILE A 142 6.29 6.74 -6.69
CA ILE A 142 5.96 7.77 -5.69
C ILE A 142 4.63 7.44 -5.00
N GLY A 143 3.59 7.07 -5.75
CA GLY A 143 2.31 6.65 -5.18
C GLY A 143 2.44 5.46 -4.23
N MET A 144 3.26 4.47 -4.60
CA MET A 144 3.60 3.33 -3.73
C MET A 144 4.27 3.77 -2.42
N LEU A 145 5.24 4.68 -2.50
CA LEU A 145 5.92 5.20 -1.30
C LEU A 145 4.99 6.06 -0.44
N CYS A 146 4.09 6.84 -1.04
CA CYS A 146 3.08 7.58 -0.31
C CYS A 146 2.12 6.65 0.45
N PHE A 147 1.71 5.54 -0.18
CA PHE A 147 0.90 4.50 0.47
C PHE A 147 1.63 3.91 1.69
N VAL A 148 2.87 3.42 1.50
CA VAL A 148 3.64 2.83 2.61
C VAL A 148 3.93 3.84 3.73
N TYR A 149 4.22 5.09 3.37
CA TYR A 149 4.46 6.14 4.36
C TYR A 149 3.19 6.45 5.18
N ALA A 150 2.04 6.56 4.52
CA ALA A 150 0.77 6.79 5.20
C ALA A 150 0.38 5.60 6.11
N GLU A 151 0.64 4.37 5.68
CA GLU A 151 0.49 3.16 6.51
C GLU A 151 1.35 3.25 7.77
N TYR A 152 2.65 3.51 7.65
CA TYR A 152 3.51 3.64 8.83
C TYR A 152 3.10 4.78 9.76
N LEU A 153 2.65 5.92 9.22
CA LEU A 153 2.11 7.01 10.03
C LEU A 153 0.85 6.59 10.79
N LEU A 154 -0.08 5.91 10.13
CA LEU A 154 -1.32 5.43 10.76
C LEU A 154 -1.00 4.44 11.88
N TRP A 155 -0.13 3.46 11.64
CA TRP A 155 0.29 2.48 12.64
C TRP A 155 1.02 3.14 13.82
N THR A 156 1.96 4.05 13.55
CA THR A 156 2.67 4.78 14.61
C THR A 156 1.72 5.65 15.43
N ALA A 157 0.82 6.39 14.78
CA ALA A 157 -0.18 7.20 15.47
C ALA A 157 -1.11 6.34 16.32
N GLY A 158 -1.54 5.18 15.81
CA GLY A 158 -2.37 4.23 16.53
C GLY A 158 -1.72 3.67 17.81
N CYS A 159 -0.38 3.53 17.85
CA CYS A 159 0.33 3.11 19.07
C CYS A 159 0.24 4.14 20.22
N PHE A 160 0.14 5.43 19.90
CA PHE A 160 0.16 6.52 20.89
C PHE A 160 -1.21 7.17 21.13
N TRP A 161 -2.06 7.22 20.11
CA TRP A 161 -3.38 7.86 20.12
C TRP A 161 -4.45 6.90 19.57
N PRO A 162 -4.96 5.98 20.41
CA PRO A 162 -5.95 5.00 19.97
C PRO A 162 -7.31 5.61 19.62
N ASP A 163 -7.59 6.84 20.08
CA ASP A 163 -8.82 7.55 19.76
C ASP A 163 -8.91 7.84 18.25
N THR A 164 -10.08 7.64 17.65
CA THR A 164 -10.33 7.91 16.22
C THR A 164 -11.10 9.21 15.99
N SER A 165 -11.26 10.03 17.03
CA SER A 165 -11.94 11.32 16.91
C SER A 165 -11.18 12.29 15.98
N PRO A 166 -11.85 13.31 15.39
CA PRO A 166 -11.18 14.31 14.55
C PRO A 166 -10.08 15.10 15.28
N ALA A 167 -10.06 15.08 16.61
CA ALA A 167 -9.02 15.69 17.44
C ALA A 167 -7.76 14.80 17.54
N SER A 168 -7.86 13.52 17.18
CA SER A 168 -6.76 12.56 17.24
C SER A 168 -5.91 12.60 15.96
N PRO A 169 -4.57 12.50 16.07
CA PRO A 169 -3.68 12.33 14.93
C PRO A 169 -4.01 11.12 14.05
N THR A 170 -4.56 10.05 14.63
CA THR A 170 -4.90 8.80 13.94
C THR A 170 -5.96 9.02 12.86
N PHE A 171 -6.95 9.88 13.10
CA PHE A 171 -7.96 10.25 12.11
C PHE A 171 -7.35 10.88 10.85
N TRP A 172 -6.38 11.78 11.04
CA TRP A 172 -5.72 12.47 9.94
C TRP A 172 -4.78 11.54 9.16
N CYS A 173 -4.13 10.60 9.84
CA CYS A 173 -3.31 9.58 9.19
C CYS A 173 -4.17 8.62 8.35
N ASP A 174 -5.34 8.24 8.84
CA ASP A 174 -6.30 7.41 8.09
C ASP A 174 -6.82 8.14 6.84
N LEU A 175 -7.10 9.44 6.97
CA LEU A 175 -7.49 10.27 5.83
C LEU A 175 -6.36 10.39 4.79
N LEU A 176 -5.11 10.57 5.24
CA LEU A 176 -3.93 10.57 4.37
C LEU A 176 -3.77 9.24 3.62
N LEU A 177 -3.94 8.12 4.33
CA LEU A 177 -3.90 6.78 3.75
C LEU A 177 -4.98 6.63 2.67
N THR A 178 -6.20 7.09 2.95
CA THR A 178 -7.30 7.09 1.99
C THR A 178 -6.94 7.86 0.72
N PHE A 179 -6.34 9.05 0.84
CA PHE A 179 -5.88 9.82 -0.32
C PHE A 179 -4.74 9.12 -1.08
N ALA A 180 -3.79 8.51 -0.38
CA ALA A 180 -2.69 7.76 -1.00
C ALA A 180 -3.24 6.58 -1.83
N ILE A 181 -4.19 5.82 -1.26
CA ILE A 181 -4.89 4.72 -1.92
C ILE A 181 -5.61 5.22 -3.17
N LEU A 182 -6.36 6.33 -3.10
CA LEU A 182 -7.03 6.89 -4.28
C LEU A 182 -6.04 7.37 -5.36
N GLY A 183 -4.90 7.91 -4.95
CA GLY A 183 -3.82 8.36 -5.83
C GLY A 183 -3.18 7.25 -6.66
N LEU A 184 -3.24 5.99 -6.21
CA LEU A 184 -2.70 4.84 -6.95
C LEU A 184 -3.41 4.62 -8.29
N LEU A 185 -4.69 5.00 -8.43
CA LEU A 185 -5.42 4.84 -9.69
C LEU A 185 -4.84 5.71 -10.83
N PRO A 186 -4.77 7.05 -10.72
CA PRO A 186 -4.16 7.87 -11.76
C PRO A 186 -2.67 7.57 -11.94
N ALA A 187 -1.96 7.18 -10.88
CA ALA A 187 -0.56 6.77 -10.98
C ALA A 187 -0.38 5.49 -11.81
N THR A 188 -1.23 4.48 -11.58
CA THR A 188 -1.25 3.24 -12.37
C THR A 188 -1.59 3.50 -13.83
N ARG A 189 -2.55 4.40 -14.11
CA ARG A 189 -2.88 4.79 -15.48
C ARG A 189 -1.66 5.34 -16.23
N ARG A 190 -0.92 6.25 -15.61
CA ARG A 190 0.31 6.82 -16.18
C ARG A 190 1.40 5.78 -16.39
N ALA A 191 1.55 4.82 -15.48
CA ALA A 191 2.49 3.71 -15.61
C ALA A 191 2.12 2.76 -16.74
N VAL A 192 0.82 2.50 -16.94
CA VAL A 192 0.33 1.66 -18.04
C VAL A 192 0.54 2.33 -19.41
N GLU A 193 0.60 3.65 -19.46
CA GLU A 193 0.85 4.44 -20.68
C GLU A 193 2.35 4.71 -20.96
N ALA A 194 3.23 4.35 -20.03
CA ALA A 194 4.68 4.54 -20.10
C ALA A 194 5.37 3.53 -21.02
#